data_AF-A0A8T3CUT3-F1
#
_entry.id   AF-A0A8T3CUT3-F1
#
_cell.length_a   1.000
_cell.length_b   1.000
_cell.length_c   1.000
_cell.angle_alpha   90.00
_cell.angle_beta   90.00
_cell.angle_gamma   90.00
#
_symmetry.space_group_name_H-M   'P 1'
#
loop_
_entity.id
_entity.type
_entity.pdbx_description
1 polymer ?
#
loop_
_entity_poly.entity_id
_entity_poly.type
_entity_poly.pdbx_seq_one_letter_code
_entity_poly.pdbx_strand_id
1 'polypeptide(L)'
;MSGTYDDSMIDVSSDSFWEVGNYKRTVKRVDDGNRLCNDMMTCIHERARIEKAYAQQLTEWSKRWRQLVEKGPQYGTLERAWTALMTEAEKVSDLHMEVKSALMGEDFEKVKNWQKEAYHKQMIGGFKETKEADDGFRKAQKPWAKKLKEVETMKKAYHSACKEEKLATSRENNSKLENNANPEAQKKLQDKVEKCQQEMQKTKERYEKSLEELDKCTPQYMENMEQVFEQWQQFEDKRIRFFRELLLEVKNHLDLSSNHKFQTVYHTLEDTITAVDAEEDLKWFRSNHGPGMPMNWPQFEILDLSRVRSHKRRSIVDWSVDLNRTLSRRDKKKPGDGVTLTGISQTGEQAAKSSSSLTVPNSTEQVGSNPFEEDDDEEEAPTERPNSSPVNVVKEEVKTTSSAEKTQEWSDEEAGNPFATDTNGNGNPFEEEPSTPGISVAVRALYDYEGQEQDELSFKAGDEFTKTGEEDDQGWCTGRLKDGQVGLYPANYVEEVQ
;
A
#
# COMPACT_ATOMS: atom_id res chain seq x y z
N MET A 1 5.77 -6.97 12.80
CA MET A 1 5.85 -7.67 14.09
C MET A 1 6.85 -8.80 14.00
N SER A 2 7.79 -8.94 14.95
CA SER A 2 8.78 -10.02 14.99
C SER A 2 8.52 -10.92 16.20
N GLY A 3 8.02 -12.14 15.98
CA GLY A 3 7.74 -13.09 17.05
C GLY A 3 9.02 -13.74 17.60
N THR A 4 9.50 -13.26 18.74
CA THR A 4 10.45 -14.01 19.58
C THR A 4 9.75 -15.21 20.19
N TYR A 5 10.34 -16.41 20.06
CA TYR A 5 9.89 -17.59 20.79
C TYR A 5 10.15 -17.41 22.28
N ASP A 6 9.07 -17.36 23.06
CA ASP A 6 9.10 -17.51 24.52
C ASP A 6 8.89 -18.99 24.87
N ASP A 7 9.81 -19.57 25.64
CA ASP A 7 9.81 -20.99 26.05
C ASP A 7 9.15 -21.14 27.43
N SER A 8 7.96 -20.57 27.57
CA SER A 8 7.15 -20.66 28.79
C SER A 8 6.31 -21.94 28.81
N MET A 9 6.11 -22.50 30.01
CA MET A 9 5.54 -23.84 30.20
C MET A 9 4.25 -24.07 29.42
N ILE A 10 4.24 -25.12 28.59
CA ILE A 10 3.05 -25.56 27.85
C ILE A 10 1.99 -26.03 28.86
N ASP A 11 1.05 -25.15 29.19
CA ASP A 11 -0.27 -25.56 29.64
C ASP A 11 -0.91 -26.40 28.53
N VAL A 12 -1.39 -27.60 28.88
CA VAL A 12 -1.87 -28.59 27.91
C VAL A 12 -3.31 -28.25 27.51
N SER A 13 -3.42 -27.12 26.82
CA SER A 13 -4.65 -26.57 26.28
C SER A 13 -5.30 -27.48 25.24
N SER A 14 -6.60 -27.24 24.99
CA SER A 14 -7.41 -27.90 23.96
C SER A 14 -6.86 -27.81 22.53
N ASP A 15 -5.87 -26.95 22.31
CA ASP A 15 -5.29 -26.62 21.01
C ASP A 15 -4.03 -27.43 20.70
N SER A 16 -3.65 -28.36 21.57
CA SER A 16 -2.60 -29.36 21.35
C SER A 16 -2.78 -30.09 20.01
N PHE A 17 -1.69 -30.24 19.25
CA PHE A 17 -1.66 -30.93 17.95
C PHE A 17 -2.21 -32.37 18.03
N TRP A 18 -2.02 -33.03 19.18
CA TRP A 18 -2.37 -34.42 19.42
C TRP A 18 -3.87 -34.67 19.56
N GLU A 19 -4.68 -33.63 19.76
CA GLU A 19 -6.14 -33.73 19.88
C GLU A 19 -6.82 -34.06 18.54
N VAL A 20 -8.04 -34.59 18.62
CA VAL A 20 -8.74 -35.15 17.45
C VAL A 20 -9.13 -34.05 16.46
N GLY A 21 -8.39 -33.95 15.35
CA GLY A 21 -8.59 -32.95 14.30
C GLY A 21 -7.69 -31.72 14.37
N ASN A 22 -6.84 -31.53 15.39
CA ASN A 22 -6.04 -30.29 15.52
C ASN A 22 -4.88 -30.18 14.50
N TYR A 23 -4.49 -31.28 13.86
CA TYR A 23 -3.62 -31.30 12.67
C TYR A 23 -4.11 -30.41 11.51
N LYS A 24 -5.38 -29.97 11.51
CA LYS A 24 -5.93 -29.00 10.55
C LYS A 24 -5.11 -27.71 10.45
N ARG A 25 -4.44 -27.27 11.53
CA ARG A 25 -3.50 -26.12 11.47
C ARG A 25 -2.37 -26.38 10.48
N THR A 26 -1.80 -27.59 10.46
CA THR A 26 -0.75 -28.01 9.51
C THR A 26 -1.30 -28.15 8.09
N VAL A 27 -2.50 -28.72 7.92
CA VAL A 27 -3.16 -28.84 6.60
C VAL A 27 -3.43 -27.45 5.99
N LYS A 28 -3.96 -26.51 6.78
CA LYS A 28 -4.23 -25.14 6.33
C LYS A 28 -2.96 -24.42 5.84
N ARG A 29 -1.80 -24.70 6.45
CA ARG A 29 -0.51 -24.13 6.03
C ARG A 29 -0.15 -24.48 4.56
N VAL A 30 -0.66 -25.60 4.04
CA VAL A 30 -0.47 -25.98 2.62
C VAL A 30 -1.27 -25.05 1.69
N ASP A 31 -2.55 -24.78 2.00
CA ASP A 31 -3.38 -23.82 1.24
C ASP A 31 -2.85 -22.38 1.39
N ASP A 32 -2.49 -21.97 2.61
CA ASP A 32 -1.89 -20.67 2.89
C ASP A 32 -0.56 -20.50 2.13
N GLY A 33 0.22 -21.58 1.98
CA GLY A 33 1.45 -21.59 1.19
C GLY A 33 1.24 -21.28 -0.30
N ASN A 34 0.12 -21.74 -0.89
CA ASN A 34 -0.26 -21.34 -2.24
C ASN A 34 -0.72 -19.87 -2.29
N ARG A 35 -1.48 -19.42 -1.28
CA ARG A 35 -1.92 -18.02 -1.18
C ARG A 35 -0.72 -17.06 -1.13
N LEU A 36 0.27 -17.35 -0.27
CA LEU A 36 1.48 -16.53 -0.12
C LEU A 36 2.28 -16.38 -1.43
N CYS A 37 2.18 -17.33 -2.36
CA CYS A 37 2.76 -17.19 -3.70
C CYS A 37 2.01 -16.15 -4.56
N ASN A 38 0.68 -16.04 -4.44
CA ASN A 38 -0.08 -14.95 -5.06
C ASN A 38 0.24 -13.61 -4.41
N ASP A 39 0.30 -13.57 -3.08
CA ASP A 39 0.60 -12.34 -2.32
C ASP A 39 2.00 -11.80 -2.70
N MET A 40 2.99 -12.69 -2.84
CA MET A 40 4.33 -12.37 -3.35
C MET A 40 4.33 -11.90 -4.82
N MET A 41 3.61 -12.59 -5.71
CA MET A 41 3.47 -12.16 -7.11
C MET A 41 2.82 -10.77 -7.23
N THR A 42 1.82 -10.47 -6.41
CA THR A 42 1.16 -9.17 -6.36
C THR A 42 2.12 -8.08 -5.89
N CYS A 43 2.85 -8.31 -4.80
CA CYS A 43 3.87 -7.39 -4.28
C CYS A 43 4.95 -7.05 -5.33
N ILE A 44 5.51 -8.07 -6.00
CA ILE A 44 6.49 -7.89 -7.09
C ILE A 44 5.87 -7.10 -8.25
N HIS A 45 4.63 -7.40 -8.63
CA HIS A 45 3.92 -6.75 -9.73
C HIS A 45 3.61 -5.27 -9.42
N GLU A 46 3.21 -4.95 -8.19
CA GLU A 46 2.94 -3.58 -7.75
C GLU A 46 4.24 -2.76 -7.69
N ARG A 47 5.32 -3.33 -7.13
CA ARG A 47 6.65 -2.71 -7.20
C ARG A 47 7.05 -2.43 -8.66
N ALA A 48 6.88 -3.39 -9.56
CA ALA A 48 7.17 -3.22 -10.97
C ALA A 48 6.29 -2.17 -11.69
N ARG A 49 5.09 -1.85 -11.18
CA ARG A 49 4.29 -0.70 -11.67
C ARG A 49 4.90 0.63 -11.24
N ILE A 50 5.43 0.74 -10.02
CA ILE A 50 6.10 1.95 -9.51
C ILE A 50 7.35 2.26 -10.37
N GLU A 51 8.20 1.26 -10.61
CA GLU A 51 9.39 1.40 -11.46
C GLU A 51 9.04 1.93 -12.87
N LYS A 52 7.99 1.37 -13.48
CA LYS A 52 7.45 1.85 -14.77
C LYS A 52 6.95 3.29 -14.68
N ALA A 53 6.20 3.64 -13.65
CA ALA A 53 5.59 4.96 -13.50
C ALA A 53 6.64 6.07 -13.34
N TYR A 54 7.76 5.78 -12.66
CA TYR A 54 8.89 6.70 -12.56
C TYR A 54 9.57 6.89 -13.92
N ALA A 55 9.93 5.80 -14.62
CA ALA A 55 10.54 5.85 -15.94
C ALA A 55 9.67 6.59 -16.98
N GLN A 56 8.35 6.38 -16.97
CA GLN A 56 7.43 7.09 -17.86
C GLN A 56 7.38 8.60 -17.59
N GLN A 57 7.46 9.03 -16.32
CA GLN A 57 7.51 10.45 -15.97
C GLN A 57 8.82 11.11 -16.40
N LEU A 58 9.97 10.45 -16.16
CA LEU A 58 11.27 10.90 -16.67
C LEU A 58 11.27 11.05 -18.20
N THR A 59 10.69 10.08 -18.92
CA THR A 59 10.60 10.08 -20.39
C THR A 59 9.76 11.22 -20.95
N GLU A 60 8.64 11.59 -20.31
CA GLU A 60 7.84 12.73 -20.77
C GLU A 60 8.45 14.07 -20.34
N TRP A 61 9.08 14.13 -19.17
CA TRP A 61 9.83 15.31 -18.70
C TRP A 61 10.99 15.65 -19.64
N SER A 62 11.83 14.67 -19.99
CA SER A 62 12.98 14.86 -20.87
C SER A 62 12.55 15.32 -22.26
N LYS A 63 11.59 14.60 -22.87
CA LYS A 63 10.97 14.91 -24.16
C LYS A 63 10.31 16.29 -24.21
N ARG A 64 9.66 16.72 -23.12
CA ARG A 64 9.07 18.06 -22.98
C ARG A 64 10.15 19.14 -22.93
N TRP A 65 11.14 18.98 -22.06
CA TRP A 65 12.17 20.01 -21.85
C TRP A 65 13.16 20.10 -23.00
N ARG A 66 13.57 18.98 -23.61
CA ARG A 66 14.39 18.95 -24.83
C ARG A 66 13.76 19.81 -25.93
N GLN A 67 12.45 19.64 -26.15
CA GLN A 67 11.65 20.45 -27.07
C GLN A 67 11.44 21.92 -26.68
N LEU A 68 11.71 22.32 -25.45
CA LEU A 68 11.66 23.72 -24.99
C LEU A 68 13.03 24.39 -25.13
N VAL A 69 14.13 23.66 -24.89
CA VAL A 69 15.50 24.11 -25.11
C VAL A 69 15.77 24.30 -26.60
N GLU A 70 15.51 23.29 -27.44
CA GLU A 70 15.69 23.32 -28.92
C GLU A 70 14.90 24.44 -29.64
N LYS A 71 13.85 24.97 -29.00
CA LYS A 71 13.01 26.07 -29.53
C LYS A 71 13.24 27.38 -28.79
N GLY A 72 14.10 27.38 -27.78
CA GLY A 72 14.40 28.52 -26.92
C GLY A 72 15.43 29.48 -27.54
N PRO A 73 15.82 30.51 -26.79
CA PRO A 73 16.87 31.45 -27.17
C PRO A 73 18.27 30.99 -26.74
N GLN A 74 18.43 29.78 -26.20
CA GLN A 74 19.72 29.20 -25.83
C GLN A 74 20.33 28.45 -27.02
N TYR A 75 21.65 28.51 -27.15
CA TYR A 75 22.42 27.80 -28.18
C TYR A 75 23.82 27.46 -27.65
N GLY A 76 24.58 26.67 -28.41
CA GLY A 76 26.04 26.53 -28.20
C GLY A 76 26.43 25.44 -27.21
N THR A 77 27.57 25.62 -26.53
CA THR A 77 28.08 24.66 -25.53
C THR A 77 27.13 24.53 -24.34
N LEU A 78 26.55 25.64 -23.88
CA LEU A 78 25.59 25.65 -22.78
C LEU A 78 24.24 24.98 -23.14
N GLU A 79 23.82 25.05 -24.41
CA GLU A 79 22.65 24.28 -24.90
C GLU A 79 22.91 22.77 -24.80
N ARG A 80 24.11 22.31 -25.19
CA ARG A 80 24.51 20.90 -25.10
C ARG A 80 24.50 20.41 -23.65
N ALA A 81 25.05 21.19 -22.72
CA ALA A 81 25.08 20.86 -21.29
C ALA A 81 23.68 20.83 -20.66
N TRP A 82 22.81 21.80 -20.96
CA TRP A 82 21.43 21.75 -20.48
C TRP A 82 20.70 20.52 -21.04
N THR A 83 20.89 20.23 -22.33
CA THR A 83 20.32 19.06 -23.04
C THR A 83 20.85 17.71 -22.53
N ALA A 84 21.98 17.69 -21.82
CA ALA A 84 22.51 16.50 -21.18
C ALA A 84 21.60 16.00 -20.04
N LEU A 85 20.94 16.89 -19.29
CA LEU A 85 20.01 16.51 -18.21
C LEU A 85 18.82 15.70 -18.74
N MET A 86 18.26 16.07 -19.89
CA MET A 86 17.19 15.27 -20.54
C MET A 86 17.70 13.90 -20.99
N THR A 87 19.00 13.80 -21.31
CA THR A 87 19.65 12.57 -21.75
C THR A 87 19.99 11.65 -20.58
N GLU A 88 20.32 12.22 -19.41
CA GLU A 88 20.41 11.50 -18.12
C GLU A 88 19.05 10.89 -17.76
N ALA A 89 17.98 11.69 -17.71
CA ALA A 89 16.64 11.22 -17.37
C ALA A 89 16.12 10.12 -18.34
N GLU A 90 16.45 10.21 -19.63
CA GLU A 90 16.18 9.14 -20.60
C GLU A 90 16.95 7.83 -20.28
N LYS A 91 18.19 7.92 -19.79
CA LYS A 91 19.01 6.75 -19.43
C LYS A 91 18.62 6.16 -18.08
N VAL A 92 18.24 6.98 -17.10
CA VAL A 92 17.67 6.49 -15.83
C VAL A 92 16.31 5.84 -16.09
N SER A 93 15.46 6.41 -16.96
CA SER A 93 14.24 5.77 -17.44
C SER A 93 14.49 4.38 -18.05
N ASP A 94 15.46 4.25 -18.96
CA ASP A 94 15.85 2.96 -19.54
C ASP A 94 16.21 1.93 -18.44
N LEU A 95 16.99 2.35 -17.43
CA LEU A 95 17.40 1.48 -16.32
C LEU A 95 16.23 1.04 -15.44
N HIS A 96 15.32 1.93 -15.06
CA HIS A 96 14.12 1.54 -14.29
C HIS A 96 13.16 0.66 -15.13
N MET A 97 13.18 0.79 -16.47
CA MET A 97 12.49 -0.15 -17.37
C MET A 97 13.19 -1.52 -17.49
N GLU A 98 14.52 -1.58 -17.36
CA GLU A 98 15.26 -2.85 -17.19
C GLU A 98 14.86 -3.53 -15.85
N VAL A 99 14.90 -2.81 -14.73
CA VAL A 99 14.47 -3.30 -13.39
C VAL A 99 13.05 -3.87 -13.45
N LYS A 100 12.10 -3.08 -13.97
CA LYS A 100 10.70 -3.51 -14.18
C LYS A 100 10.59 -4.75 -15.06
N SER A 101 11.53 -4.96 -15.98
CA SER A 101 11.52 -6.11 -16.90
C SER A 101 12.08 -7.37 -16.25
N ALA A 102 13.12 -7.28 -15.43
CA ALA A 102 13.61 -8.40 -14.61
C ALA A 102 12.54 -8.84 -13.58
N LEU A 103 11.98 -7.91 -12.79
CA LEU A 103 10.93 -8.20 -11.80
C LEU A 103 9.73 -8.98 -12.39
N MET A 104 9.31 -8.64 -13.62
CA MET A 104 8.14 -9.24 -14.26
C MET A 104 8.42 -10.40 -15.20
N GLY A 105 9.61 -10.44 -15.82
CA GLY A 105 10.00 -11.48 -16.78
C GLY A 105 10.73 -12.65 -16.13
N GLU A 106 11.38 -12.40 -14.99
CA GLU A 106 12.20 -13.38 -14.27
C GLU A 106 11.55 -13.68 -12.92
N ASP A 107 11.54 -12.75 -11.95
CA ASP A 107 11.10 -13.04 -10.57
C ASP A 107 9.62 -13.47 -10.48
N PHE A 108 8.71 -12.68 -11.06
CA PHE A 108 7.27 -12.98 -11.09
C PHE A 108 6.96 -14.31 -11.78
N GLU A 109 7.57 -14.57 -12.94
CA GLU A 109 7.38 -15.81 -13.68
C GLU A 109 8.04 -17.00 -12.96
N LYS A 110 9.13 -16.80 -12.22
CA LYS A 110 9.74 -17.83 -11.36
C LYS A 110 8.79 -18.26 -10.25
N VAL A 111 8.11 -17.33 -9.56
CA VAL A 111 7.07 -17.67 -8.57
C VAL A 111 5.88 -18.37 -9.22
N LYS A 112 5.40 -17.85 -10.35
CA LYS A 112 4.25 -18.40 -11.10
C LYS A 112 4.48 -19.84 -11.58
N ASN A 113 5.69 -20.14 -12.06
CA ASN A 113 6.07 -21.50 -12.47
C ASN A 113 6.28 -22.41 -11.24
N TRP A 114 6.97 -21.95 -10.20
CA TRP A 114 7.15 -22.73 -8.96
C TRP A 114 5.81 -23.09 -8.30
N GLN A 115 4.89 -22.13 -8.18
CA GLN A 115 3.54 -22.35 -7.64
C GLN A 115 2.77 -23.40 -8.46
N LYS A 116 2.86 -23.34 -9.78
CA LYS A 116 2.21 -24.29 -10.71
C LYS A 116 2.79 -25.70 -10.61
N GLU A 117 4.06 -25.85 -10.28
CA GLU A 117 4.72 -27.15 -10.05
C GLU A 117 4.52 -27.69 -8.63
N ALA A 118 4.32 -26.80 -7.65
CA ALA A 118 4.10 -27.16 -6.25
C ALA A 118 2.64 -27.48 -5.89
N TYR A 119 1.65 -26.86 -6.56
CA TYR A 119 0.24 -26.93 -6.18
C TYR A 119 -0.69 -27.32 -7.34
N HIS A 120 -1.27 -28.52 -7.26
CA HIS A 120 -2.11 -29.08 -8.32
C HIS A 120 -3.60 -28.95 -7.97
N LYS A 121 -4.32 -28.03 -8.64
CA LYS A 121 -5.77 -27.85 -8.46
C LYS A 121 -6.56 -29.10 -8.83
N GLN A 122 -7.56 -29.47 -8.03
CA GLN A 122 -8.45 -30.59 -8.32
C GLN A 122 -9.75 -30.15 -9.02
N MET A 123 -10.38 -31.08 -9.76
CA MET A 123 -11.66 -30.88 -10.48
C MET A 123 -12.84 -30.47 -9.58
N ILE A 124 -12.75 -30.70 -8.26
CA ILE A 124 -13.80 -30.44 -7.26
C ILE A 124 -13.41 -29.23 -6.38
N GLY A 125 -12.42 -28.44 -6.81
CA GLY A 125 -11.82 -27.38 -6.01
C GLY A 125 -10.74 -27.90 -5.04
N GLY A 126 -10.03 -26.95 -4.41
CA GLY A 126 -8.88 -27.26 -3.54
C GLY A 126 -7.64 -27.77 -4.29
N PHE A 127 -6.58 -28.04 -3.52
CA PHE A 127 -5.32 -28.57 -4.01
C PHE A 127 -5.15 -30.04 -3.65
N LYS A 128 -4.46 -30.78 -4.53
CA LYS A 128 -4.12 -32.20 -4.34
C LYS A 128 -3.28 -32.39 -3.08
N GLU A 129 -2.32 -31.50 -2.86
CA GLU A 129 -1.36 -31.54 -1.77
C GLU A 129 -2.08 -31.39 -0.42
N THR A 130 -2.94 -30.39 -0.28
CA THR A 130 -3.80 -30.18 0.90
C THR A 130 -4.67 -31.40 1.19
N LYS A 131 -5.24 -32.03 0.15
CA LYS A 131 -6.04 -33.25 0.30
C LYS A 131 -5.19 -34.44 0.75
N GLU A 132 -4.01 -34.64 0.17
CA GLU A 132 -3.07 -35.70 0.58
C GLU A 132 -2.60 -35.50 2.04
N ALA A 133 -2.50 -34.25 2.52
CA ALA A 133 -2.26 -33.94 3.93
C ALA A 133 -3.43 -34.37 4.84
N ASP A 134 -4.66 -33.95 4.51
CA ASP A 134 -5.86 -34.26 5.30
C ASP A 134 -6.17 -35.76 5.32
N ASP A 135 -6.16 -36.44 4.16
CA ASP A 135 -6.34 -37.89 4.07
C ASP A 135 -5.21 -38.65 4.81
N GLY A 136 -3.98 -38.13 4.78
CA GLY A 136 -2.83 -38.66 5.53
C GLY A 136 -3.04 -38.62 7.05
N PHE A 137 -3.31 -37.45 7.61
CA PHE A 137 -3.56 -37.31 9.06
C PHE A 137 -4.83 -38.04 9.51
N ARG A 138 -5.90 -38.04 8.70
CA ARG A 138 -7.11 -38.84 8.98
C ARG A 138 -6.79 -40.32 9.05
N LYS A 139 -5.95 -40.84 8.15
CA LYS A 139 -5.52 -42.25 8.16
C LYS A 139 -4.69 -42.59 9.40
N ALA A 140 -3.78 -41.70 9.81
CA ALA A 140 -2.95 -41.86 11.00
C ALA A 140 -3.74 -41.82 12.32
N GLN A 141 -4.64 -40.83 12.48
CA GLN A 141 -5.37 -40.61 13.74
C GLN A 141 -6.59 -41.53 13.92
N LYS A 142 -7.21 -42.03 12.85
CA LYS A 142 -8.46 -42.82 12.89
C LYS A 142 -8.46 -44.04 13.83
N PRO A 143 -7.39 -44.86 13.95
CA PRO A 143 -7.37 -45.98 14.90
C PRO A 143 -7.45 -45.51 16.36
N TRP A 144 -6.66 -44.48 16.70
CA TRP A 144 -6.57 -43.92 18.05
C TRP A 144 -7.83 -43.16 18.44
N ALA A 145 -8.35 -42.30 17.56
CA ALA A 145 -9.61 -41.59 17.79
C ALA A 145 -10.82 -42.53 17.97
N LYS A 146 -10.81 -43.72 17.33
CA LYS A 146 -11.80 -44.77 17.62
C LYS A 146 -11.66 -45.30 19.04
N LYS A 147 -10.43 -45.59 19.49
CA LYS A 147 -10.17 -46.05 20.86
C LYS A 147 -10.50 -44.99 21.91
N LEU A 148 -10.18 -43.72 21.67
CA LEU A 148 -10.57 -42.62 22.54
C LEU A 148 -12.10 -42.54 22.72
N LYS A 149 -12.87 -42.73 21.64
CA LYS A 149 -14.34 -42.78 21.71
C LYS A 149 -14.87 -44.00 22.50
N GLU A 150 -14.19 -45.14 22.42
CA GLU A 150 -14.48 -46.31 23.27
C GLU A 150 -14.19 -45.98 24.76
N VAL A 151 -13.05 -45.33 25.06
CA VAL A 151 -12.66 -44.85 26.41
C VAL A 151 -13.65 -43.84 26.98
N GLU A 152 -14.06 -42.81 26.21
CA GLU A 152 -15.09 -41.85 26.62
C GLU A 152 -16.40 -42.53 27.01
N THR A 153 -16.80 -43.56 26.26
CA THR A 153 -18.05 -44.28 26.49
C THR A 153 -17.98 -45.04 27.82
N MET A 154 -16.84 -45.68 28.13
CA MET A 154 -16.63 -46.34 29.43
C MET A 154 -16.50 -45.34 30.58
N LYS A 155 -15.85 -44.18 30.37
CA LYS A 155 -15.79 -43.06 31.33
C LYS A 155 -17.19 -42.58 31.71
N LYS A 156 -18.06 -42.34 30.72
CA LYS A 156 -19.46 -41.93 30.90
C LYS A 156 -20.28 -43.00 31.65
N ALA A 157 -20.06 -44.28 31.37
CA ALA A 157 -20.70 -45.39 32.08
C ALA A 157 -20.25 -45.49 33.56
N TYR A 158 -18.94 -45.45 33.82
CA TYR A 158 -18.37 -45.49 35.17
C TYR A 158 -18.83 -44.29 36.02
N HIS A 159 -18.76 -43.06 35.48
CA HIS A 159 -19.26 -41.87 36.17
C HIS A 159 -20.77 -41.97 36.51
N SER A 160 -21.56 -42.61 35.66
CA SER A 160 -22.99 -42.86 35.91
C SER A 160 -23.19 -43.88 37.03
N ALA A 161 -22.44 -45.00 37.03
CA ALA A 161 -22.48 -45.99 38.10
C ALA A 161 -22.05 -45.40 39.47
N CYS A 162 -21.01 -44.58 39.52
CA CYS A 162 -20.61 -43.84 40.73
C CYS A 162 -21.69 -42.88 41.24
N LYS A 163 -22.51 -42.31 40.33
CA LYS A 163 -23.64 -41.44 40.71
C LYS A 163 -24.81 -42.26 41.25
N GLU A 164 -25.11 -43.41 40.67
CA GLU A 164 -26.15 -44.33 41.15
C GLU A 164 -25.80 -44.97 42.50
N GLU A 165 -24.54 -45.37 42.71
CA GLU A 165 -24.02 -45.86 43.99
C GLU A 165 -24.24 -44.83 45.10
N LYS A 166 -23.76 -43.60 44.92
CA LYS A 166 -23.95 -42.51 45.91
C LYS A 166 -25.42 -42.22 46.20
N LEU A 167 -26.30 -42.33 45.19
CA LEU A 167 -27.74 -42.18 45.34
C LEU A 167 -28.43 -43.39 46.01
N ALA A 168 -27.87 -44.59 45.92
CA ALA A 168 -28.33 -45.76 46.66
C ALA A 168 -27.88 -45.66 48.14
N THR A 169 -26.60 -45.40 48.38
CA THR A 169 -25.98 -45.30 49.71
C THR A 169 -26.58 -44.14 50.52
N SER A 170 -26.87 -42.99 49.90
CA SER A 170 -27.61 -41.90 50.55
C SER A 170 -29.04 -42.29 50.95
N ARG A 171 -29.77 -43.03 50.10
CA ARG A 171 -31.14 -43.49 50.42
C ARG A 171 -31.15 -44.54 51.54
N GLU A 172 -30.18 -45.44 51.53
CA GLU A 172 -30.01 -46.44 52.59
C GLU A 172 -29.69 -45.77 53.94
N ASN A 173 -28.77 -44.81 53.97
CA ASN A 173 -28.45 -44.04 55.17
C ASN A 173 -29.63 -43.21 55.70
N ASN A 174 -30.39 -42.55 54.82
CA ASN A 174 -31.59 -41.82 55.24
C ASN A 174 -32.66 -42.77 55.84
N SER A 175 -32.86 -43.95 55.24
CA SER A 175 -33.76 -44.99 55.77
C SER A 175 -33.27 -45.68 57.06
N LYS A 176 -32.03 -45.44 57.49
CA LYS A 176 -31.50 -45.85 58.80
C LYS A 176 -31.73 -44.79 59.89
N LEU A 177 -31.98 -43.53 59.51
CA LEU A 177 -32.31 -42.43 60.43
C LEU A 177 -33.81 -42.36 60.75
N GLU A 178 -34.66 -42.94 59.91
CA GLU A 178 -36.10 -43.06 60.17
C GLU A 178 -36.40 -44.21 61.14
N ASN A 179 -36.73 -43.87 62.40
CA ASN A 179 -36.99 -44.76 63.55
C ASN A 179 -38.16 -45.76 63.41
N ASN A 180 -38.69 -46.00 62.20
CA ASN A 180 -39.84 -46.87 61.96
C ASN A 180 -39.68 -47.74 60.68
N ALA A 181 -38.45 -47.96 60.23
CA ALA A 181 -38.15 -48.70 59.01
C ALA A 181 -38.37 -50.22 59.16
N ASN A 182 -39.13 -50.82 58.23
CA ASN A 182 -39.31 -52.27 58.13
C ASN A 182 -37.96 -52.96 57.81
N PRO A 183 -37.52 -54.00 58.56
CA PRO A 183 -36.30 -54.76 58.26
C PRO A 183 -36.20 -55.28 56.82
N GLU A 184 -37.31 -55.68 56.21
CA GLU A 184 -37.34 -56.15 54.82
C GLU A 184 -37.08 -55.00 53.82
N ALA A 185 -37.55 -53.79 54.15
CA ALA A 185 -37.29 -52.60 53.35
C ALA A 185 -35.84 -52.12 53.49
N GLN A 186 -35.26 -52.17 54.70
CA GLN A 186 -33.83 -51.87 54.90
C GLN A 186 -32.95 -52.87 54.14
N LYS A 187 -33.22 -54.18 54.24
CA LYS A 187 -32.48 -55.19 53.47
C LYS A 187 -32.55 -54.91 51.97
N LYS A 188 -33.73 -54.60 51.43
CA LYS A 188 -33.92 -54.28 50.00
C LYS A 188 -33.17 -53.02 49.54
N LEU A 189 -32.88 -52.08 50.44
CA LEU A 189 -31.99 -50.94 50.16
C LEU A 189 -30.52 -51.35 50.20
N GLN A 190 -30.12 -52.19 51.16
CA GLN A 190 -28.76 -52.70 51.29
C GLN A 190 -28.36 -53.61 50.11
N ASP A 191 -29.23 -54.55 49.71
CA ASP A 191 -29.10 -55.38 48.50
C ASP A 191 -28.92 -54.50 47.23
N LYS A 192 -29.54 -53.32 47.21
CA LYS A 192 -29.42 -52.35 46.10
C LYS A 192 -28.10 -51.58 46.13
N VAL A 193 -27.60 -51.19 47.32
CA VAL A 193 -26.27 -50.58 47.48
C VAL A 193 -25.20 -51.53 46.99
N GLU A 194 -25.22 -52.79 47.44
CA GLU A 194 -24.26 -53.81 47.02
C GLU A 194 -24.27 -54.01 45.50
N LYS A 195 -25.46 -54.11 44.89
CA LYS A 195 -25.59 -54.21 43.43
C LYS A 195 -25.03 -52.99 42.68
N CYS A 196 -25.24 -51.77 43.18
CA CYS A 196 -24.67 -50.57 42.58
C CYS A 196 -23.13 -50.53 42.73
N GLN A 197 -22.59 -51.01 43.85
CA GLN A 197 -21.13 -51.11 44.06
C GLN A 197 -20.50 -52.17 43.14
N GLN A 198 -21.14 -53.32 42.94
CA GLN A 198 -20.70 -54.35 41.98
C GLN A 198 -20.69 -53.80 40.54
N GLU A 199 -21.72 -53.07 40.11
CA GLU A 199 -21.75 -52.46 38.77
C GLU A 199 -20.76 -51.30 38.62
N MET A 200 -20.50 -50.54 39.69
CA MET A 200 -19.44 -49.51 39.71
C MET A 200 -18.05 -50.14 39.51
N GLN A 201 -17.72 -51.22 40.23
CA GLN A 201 -16.44 -51.91 40.07
C GLN A 201 -16.31 -52.54 38.66
N LYS A 202 -17.38 -53.18 38.17
CA LYS A 202 -17.44 -53.76 36.82
C LYS A 202 -17.36 -52.73 35.68
N THR A 203 -17.82 -51.49 35.90
CA THR A 203 -17.64 -50.39 34.94
C THR A 203 -16.27 -49.73 35.06
N LYS A 204 -15.70 -49.68 36.26
CA LYS A 204 -14.32 -49.25 36.52
C LYS A 204 -13.31 -50.13 35.76
N GLU A 205 -13.36 -51.46 35.94
CA GLU A 205 -12.47 -52.42 35.26
C GLU A 205 -12.54 -52.31 33.72
N ARG A 206 -13.73 -52.05 33.18
CA ARG A 206 -13.93 -51.81 31.74
C ARG A 206 -13.32 -50.49 31.28
N TYR A 207 -13.37 -49.45 32.10
CA TYR A 207 -12.77 -48.16 31.82
C TYR A 207 -11.23 -48.25 31.89
N GLU A 208 -10.68 -48.84 32.95
CA GLU A 208 -9.24 -49.10 33.11
C GLU A 208 -8.68 -49.93 31.94
N LYS A 209 -9.35 -51.03 31.58
CA LYS A 209 -8.98 -51.81 30.39
C LYS A 209 -9.04 -51.00 29.09
N SER A 210 -10.03 -50.12 28.93
CA SER A 210 -10.12 -49.28 27.72
C SER A 210 -8.98 -48.26 27.63
N LEU A 211 -8.53 -47.72 28.77
CA LEU A 211 -7.36 -46.84 28.86
C LEU A 211 -6.09 -47.62 28.49
N GLU A 212 -5.87 -48.81 29.06
CA GLU A 212 -4.75 -49.67 28.67
C GLU A 212 -4.70 -49.96 27.16
N GLU A 213 -5.85 -50.18 26.51
CA GLU A 213 -5.92 -50.40 25.06
C GLU A 213 -5.66 -49.11 24.24
N LEU A 214 -5.91 -47.93 24.80
CA LEU A 214 -5.55 -46.64 24.20
C LEU A 214 -4.04 -46.39 24.33
N ASP A 215 -3.48 -46.55 25.52
CA ASP A 215 -2.04 -46.37 25.79
C ASP A 215 -1.20 -47.28 24.90
N LYS A 216 -1.58 -48.57 24.78
CA LYS A 216 -0.89 -49.56 23.92
C LYS A 216 -0.91 -49.22 22.42
N CYS A 217 -1.82 -48.35 21.95
CA CYS A 217 -1.84 -47.90 20.56
C CYS A 217 -1.33 -46.46 20.36
N THR A 218 -1.03 -45.74 21.44
CA THR A 218 -0.58 -44.34 21.40
C THR A 218 0.81 -44.15 20.76
N PRO A 219 1.84 -44.98 21.03
CA PRO A 219 3.13 -44.86 20.34
C PRO A 219 3.04 -44.98 18.82
N GLN A 220 2.26 -45.95 18.34
CA GLN A 220 2.04 -46.15 16.90
C GLN A 220 1.24 -45.01 16.28
N TYR A 221 0.33 -44.39 17.03
CA TYR A 221 -0.38 -43.18 16.63
C TYR A 221 0.59 -41.99 16.48
N MET A 222 1.47 -41.77 17.46
CA MET A 222 2.48 -40.71 17.41
C MET A 222 3.41 -40.86 16.21
N GLU A 223 4.01 -42.04 16.01
CA GLU A 223 4.88 -42.34 14.85
C GLU A 223 4.19 -42.04 13.50
N ASN A 224 2.92 -42.46 13.34
CA ASN A 224 2.17 -42.23 12.10
C ASN A 224 1.83 -40.74 11.89
N MET A 225 1.55 -39.98 12.96
CA MET A 225 1.28 -38.54 12.87
C MET A 225 2.56 -37.75 12.58
N GLU A 226 3.67 -38.09 13.23
CA GLU A 226 4.99 -37.48 13.01
C GLU A 226 5.49 -37.75 11.59
N GLN A 227 5.31 -38.97 11.07
CA GLN A 227 5.65 -39.29 9.68
C GLN A 227 4.90 -38.42 8.66
N VAL A 228 3.60 -38.17 8.87
CA VAL A 228 2.83 -37.28 7.99
C VAL A 228 3.21 -35.82 8.22
N PHE A 229 3.40 -35.39 9.48
CA PHE A 229 3.81 -34.02 9.81
C PHE A 229 5.15 -33.65 9.16
N GLU A 230 6.14 -34.52 9.23
CA GLU A 230 7.48 -34.29 8.69
C GLU A 230 7.47 -34.19 7.15
N GLN A 231 6.59 -34.92 6.46
CA GLN A 231 6.39 -34.74 5.00
C GLN A 231 5.92 -33.32 4.66
N TRP A 232 5.05 -32.73 5.51
CA TRP A 232 4.55 -31.35 5.33
C TRP A 232 5.47 -30.28 5.92
N GLN A 233 6.43 -30.64 6.77
CA GLN A 233 7.60 -29.81 7.10
C GLN A 233 8.56 -29.73 5.91
N GLN A 234 8.85 -30.85 5.24
CA GLN A 234 9.70 -30.88 4.04
C GLN A 234 9.06 -30.22 2.81
N PHE A 235 7.73 -30.16 2.74
CA PHE A 235 7.02 -29.35 1.75
C PHE A 235 7.14 -27.84 2.06
N GLU A 236 7.00 -27.46 3.33
CA GLU A 236 7.15 -26.07 3.79
C GLU A 236 8.58 -25.54 3.61
N ASP A 237 9.60 -26.34 3.95
CA ASP A 237 11.02 -26.01 3.80
C ASP A 237 11.38 -25.62 2.36
N LYS A 238 10.82 -26.33 1.36
CA LYS A 238 10.98 -25.98 -0.06
C LYS A 238 10.42 -24.59 -0.36
N ARG A 239 9.24 -24.22 0.15
CA ARG A 239 8.68 -22.87 -0.03
C ARG A 239 9.56 -21.81 0.65
N ILE A 240 10.02 -22.08 1.87
CA ILE A 240 10.85 -21.14 2.64
C ILE A 240 12.21 -20.89 1.95
N ARG A 241 12.88 -21.95 1.45
CA ARG A 241 14.12 -21.81 0.67
C ARG A 241 13.89 -21.06 -0.63
N PHE A 242 12.84 -21.43 -1.37
CA PHE A 242 12.46 -20.76 -2.61
C PHE A 242 12.22 -19.26 -2.41
N PHE A 243 11.46 -18.87 -1.37
CA PHE A 243 11.21 -17.45 -1.05
C PHE A 243 12.50 -16.73 -0.65
N ARG A 244 13.42 -17.39 0.09
CA ARG A 244 14.72 -16.81 0.45
C ARG A 244 15.60 -16.57 -0.79
N GLU A 245 15.60 -17.48 -1.75
CA GLU A 245 16.36 -17.34 -2.99
C GLU A 245 15.78 -16.23 -3.88
N LEU A 246 14.46 -16.25 -4.09
CA LEU A 246 13.71 -15.21 -4.81
C LEU A 246 13.96 -13.81 -4.24
N LEU A 247 13.88 -13.62 -2.93
CA LEU A 247 14.07 -12.32 -2.30
C LEU A 247 15.50 -11.77 -2.47
N LEU A 248 16.50 -12.64 -2.62
CA LEU A 248 17.88 -12.25 -2.95
C LEU A 248 18.05 -11.88 -4.43
N GLU A 249 17.33 -12.56 -5.33
CA GLU A 249 17.28 -12.22 -6.77
C GLU A 249 16.59 -10.88 -6.99
N VAL A 250 15.38 -10.69 -6.44
CA VAL A 250 14.65 -9.42 -6.42
C VAL A 250 15.52 -8.29 -5.85
N LYS A 251 16.22 -8.52 -4.73
CA LYS A 251 17.16 -7.53 -4.16
C LYS A 251 18.26 -7.13 -5.15
N ASN A 252 18.76 -8.06 -5.96
CA ASN A 252 19.80 -7.77 -6.97
C ASN A 252 19.22 -7.05 -8.19
N HIS A 253 18.02 -7.41 -8.65
CA HIS A 253 17.34 -6.71 -9.75
C HIS A 253 16.98 -5.26 -9.39
N LEU A 254 16.74 -4.96 -8.11
CA LEU A 254 16.49 -3.61 -7.60
C LEU A 254 17.77 -2.77 -7.35
N ASP A 255 18.97 -3.37 -7.35
CA ASP A 255 20.20 -2.72 -6.88
C ASP A 255 20.97 -2.00 -8.00
N LEU A 256 20.47 -0.82 -8.36
CA LEU A 256 21.14 0.08 -9.30
C LEU A 256 22.48 0.65 -8.79
N SER A 257 22.79 0.59 -7.49
CA SER A 257 24.05 1.11 -6.93
C SER A 257 25.27 0.31 -7.43
N SER A 258 25.07 -1.00 -7.61
CA SER A 258 26.03 -1.94 -8.17
C SER A 258 26.20 -1.84 -9.70
N ASN A 259 25.30 -1.12 -10.39
CA ASN A 259 25.20 -1.14 -11.84
C ASN A 259 26.11 -0.09 -12.50
N HIS A 260 27.17 -0.54 -13.18
CA HIS A 260 28.09 0.34 -13.90
C HIS A 260 27.41 1.23 -14.97
N LYS A 261 26.25 0.82 -15.53
CA LYS A 261 25.48 1.71 -16.42
C LYS A 261 25.02 2.97 -15.69
N PHE A 262 24.50 2.83 -14.47
CA PHE A 262 24.02 3.94 -13.65
C PHE A 262 25.16 4.91 -13.31
N GLN A 263 26.32 4.39 -12.90
CA GLN A 263 27.53 5.18 -12.67
C GLN A 263 27.98 5.94 -13.93
N THR A 264 27.96 5.27 -15.10
CA THR A 264 28.36 5.86 -16.39
C THR A 264 27.48 7.05 -16.80
N VAL A 265 26.18 7.02 -16.46
CA VAL A 265 25.25 8.11 -16.79
C VAL A 265 25.68 9.43 -16.16
N TYR A 266 25.97 9.44 -14.85
CA TYR A 266 26.35 10.67 -14.14
C TYR A 266 27.73 11.19 -14.54
N HIS A 267 28.72 10.31 -14.79
CA HIS A 267 30.00 10.75 -15.36
C HIS A 267 29.85 11.36 -16.76
N THR A 268 29.00 10.79 -17.62
CA THR A 268 28.73 11.36 -18.96
C THR A 268 28.05 12.74 -18.86
N LEU A 269 27.18 12.94 -17.86
CA LEU A 269 26.56 14.22 -17.56
C LEU A 269 27.59 15.24 -17.05
N GLU A 270 28.45 14.85 -16.11
CA GLU A 270 29.53 15.65 -15.53
C GLU A 270 30.54 16.12 -16.60
N ASP A 271 31.00 15.20 -17.47
CA ASP A 271 31.85 15.52 -18.63
C ASP A 271 31.18 16.55 -19.55
N THR A 272 29.88 16.38 -19.83
CA THR A 272 29.16 17.25 -20.77
C THR A 272 28.87 18.64 -20.19
N ILE A 273 28.67 18.76 -18.88
CA ILE A 273 28.54 20.05 -18.17
C ILE A 273 29.90 20.74 -18.05
N THR A 274 30.97 19.99 -17.78
CA THR A 274 32.33 20.54 -17.68
C THR A 274 32.88 21.01 -19.03
N ALA A 275 32.36 20.47 -20.14
CA ALA A 275 32.68 20.87 -21.51
C ALA A 275 31.92 22.13 -22.02
N VAL A 276 31.43 23.00 -21.12
CA VAL A 276 30.86 24.32 -21.46
C VAL A 276 31.98 25.35 -21.61
N ASP A 277 32.08 25.97 -22.78
CA ASP A 277 33.04 27.03 -23.09
C ASP A 277 32.30 28.34 -23.38
N ALA A 278 32.32 29.23 -22.39
CA ALA A 278 31.73 30.56 -22.50
C ALA A 278 32.50 31.50 -23.44
N GLU A 279 33.80 31.28 -23.68
CA GLU A 279 34.53 32.06 -24.70
C GLU A 279 34.13 31.59 -26.10
N GLU A 280 33.99 30.29 -26.35
CA GLU A 280 33.49 29.74 -27.63
C GLU A 280 32.11 30.33 -27.96
N ASP A 281 31.15 30.25 -27.04
CA ASP A 281 29.77 30.70 -27.27
C ASP A 281 29.69 32.24 -27.48
N LEU A 282 30.42 33.03 -26.69
CA LEU A 282 30.47 34.49 -26.86
C LEU A 282 31.19 34.92 -28.16
N LYS A 283 32.23 34.19 -28.56
CA LYS A 283 33.00 34.41 -29.80
C LYS A 283 32.18 34.04 -31.03
N TRP A 284 31.41 32.96 -30.97
CA TRP A 284 30.41 32.61 -31.99
C TRP A 284 29.37 33.72 -32.13
N PHE A 285 28.74 34.15 -31.02
CA PHE A 285 27.72 35.20 -31.06
C PHE A 285 28.27 36.54 -31.58
N ARG A 286 29.47 36.95 -31.15
CA ARG A 286 30.16 38.15 -31.64
C ARG A 286 30.39 38.11 -33.15
N SER A 287 30.70 36.94 -33.70
CA SER A 287 31.00 36.75 -35.13
C SER A 287 29.74 36.68 -35.99
N ASN A 288 28.69 36.04 -35.49
CA ASN A 288 27.48 35.73 -36.26
C ASN A 288 26.35 36.76 -36.09
N HIS A 289 26.34 37.49 -34.97
CA HIS A 289 25.27 38.43 -34.59
C HIS A 289 25.79 39.77 -34.03
N GLY A 290 27.11 39.96 -33.91
CA GLY A 290 27.73 41.13 -33.30
C GLY A 290 28.76 41.84 -34.19
N PRO A 291 29.68 42.63 -33.59
CA PRO A 291 30.67 43.43 -34.32
C PRO A 291 31.70 42.65 -35.18
N GLY A 292 31.67 41.31 -35.18
CA GLY A 292 32.46 40.49 -36.09
C GLY A 292 31.79 40.24 -37.46
N MET A 293 30.50 40.60 -37.61
CA MET A 293 29.81 40.47 -38.89
C MET A 293 30.41 41.42 -39.96
N PRO A 294 30.53 40.99 -41.22
CA PRO A 294 31.02 41.84 -42.30
C PRO A 294 30.01 42.96 -42.60
N MET A 295 30.48 44.22 -42.60
CA MET A 295 29.68 45.40 -42.92
C MET A 295 30.17 46.07 -44.20
N ASN A 296 29.28 46.18 -45.19
CA ASN A 296 29.49 46.99 -46.38
C ASN A 296 29.22 48.46 -46.03
N TRP A 297 30.23 49.12 -45.46
CA TRP A 297 30.15 50.55 -45.13
C TRP A 297 29.88 51.39 -46.39
N PRO A 298 29.06 52.46 -46.32
CA PRO A 298 28.76 53.31 -47.46
C PRO A 298 30.04 53.87 -48.11
N GLN A 299 30.15 53.73 -49.43
CA GLN A 299 31.23 54.30 -50.24
C GLN A 299 30.65 55.25 -51.30
N PHE A 300 31.52 55.96 -52.02
CA PHE A 300 31.09 56.84 -53.10
C PHE A 300 30.70 56.05 -54.35
N GLU A 301 29.39 55.93 -54.60
CA GLU A 301 28.84 55.22 -55.75
C GLU A 301 28.77 56.13 -56.99
N ILE A 302 29.47 55.75 -58.06
CA ILE A 302 29.38 56.41 -59.37
C ILE A 302 28.34 55.69 -60.22
N LEU A 303 27.30 56.42 -60.62
CA LEU A 303 26.25 55.91 -61.49
C LEU A 303 26.79 55.84 -62.95
N ASP A 304 27.25 54.66 -63.37
CA ASP A 304 27.84 54.45 -64.70
C ASP A 304 26.81 54.52 -65.84
N LEU A 305 26.53 55.76 -66.26
CA LEU A 305 25.67 56.08 -67.40
C LEU A 305 26.29 55.67 -68.76
N SER A 306 27.54 55.20 -68.83
CA SER A 306 28.17 54.80 -70.10
C SER A 306 27.60 53.50 -70.67
N ARG A 307 26.98 52.66 -69.83
CA ARG A 307 26.34 51.40 -70.24
C ARG A 307 25.06 51.55 -71.08
N VAL A 308 24.56 52.77 -71.32
CA VAL A 308 23.31 53.00 -72.08
C VAL A 308 23.52 53.06 -73.60
N ARG A 309 24.04 51.97 -74.19
CA ARG A 309 24.05 51.69 -75.65
C ARG A 309 23.86 50.17 -75.87
N SER A 310 22.96 49.65 -76.70
CA SER A 310 22.02 50.29 -77.64
C SER A 310 20.74 49.47 -77.88
N HIS A 311 19.58 50.13 -77.70
CA HIS A 311 18.27 49.93 -78.35
C HIS A 311 17.83 48.53 -78.87
N LYS A 312 16.79 47.97 -78.22
CA LYS A 312 15.54 47.64 -78.94
C LYS A 312 14.28 47.68 -78.03
N ARG A 313 13.45 48.70 -78.25
CA ARG A 313 12.03 48.87 -77.82
C ARG A 313 11.62 48.46 -76.38
N ARG A 314 11.60 49.49 -75.51
CA ARG A 314 10.39 49.99 -74.82
C ARG A 314 9.65 49.05 -73.85
N SER A 315 9.99 49.14 -72.57
CA SER A 315 8.99 49.34 -71.50
C SER A 315 9.42 50.51 -70.62
N ILE A 316 8.49 51.14 -69.89
CA ILE A 316 8.72 52.37 -69.10
C ILE A 316 8.82 52.07 -67.60
N VAL A 317 9.55 51.01 -67.25
CA VAL A 317 9.63 50.48 -65.88
C VAL A 317 11.07 50.07 -65.58
N ASP A 318 11.87 51.01 -65.08
CA ASP A 318 12.90 50.69 -64.09
C ASP A 318 13.38 51.94 -63.31
N TRP A 319 12.60 52.37 -62.30
CA TRP A 319 13.13 53.13 -61.17
C TRP A 319 13.41 52.13 -60.04
N SER A 320 14.41 51.27 -60.20
CA SER A 320 14.89 50.36 -59.15
C SER A 320 15.61 51.12 -58.03
N VAL A 321 14.83 51.85 -57.23
CA VAL A 321 15.21 52.29 -55.89
C VAL A 321 14.93 51.13 -54.93
N ASP A 322 15.64 50.01 -55.10
CA ASP A 322 15.69 48.91 -54.11
C ASP A 322 16.75 47.85 -54.46
N LEU A 323 18.02 48.10 -54.10
CA LEU A 323 19.09 47.10 -53.91
C LEU A 323 20.29 47.82 -53.26
N ASN A 324 20.82 47.49 -52.07
CA ASN A 324 20.56 46.37 -51.16
C ASN A 324 20.23 46.87 -49.75
N ARG A 325 19.02 46.60 -49.24
CA ARG A 325 18.73 46.68 -47.79
C ARG A 325 17.96 45.46 -47.30
N THR A 326 18.61 44.30 -47.35
CA THR A 326 18.08 42.99 -46.96
C THR A 326 17.81 42.88 -45.45
N LEU A 327 16.71 43.49 -45.00
CA LEU A 327 16.07 43.20 -43.72
C LEU A 327 15.59 41.74 -43.72
N SER A 328 16.40 40.84 -43.17
CA SER A 328 16.16 39.40 -43.20
C SER A 328 15.07 38.96 -42.20
N ARG A 329 13.80 39.31 -42.49
CA ARG A 329 12.64 38.66 -41.84
C ARG A 329 12.45 37.26 -42.42
N ARG A 330 12.73 36.23 -41.61
CA ARG A 330 12.48 34.82 -41.95
C ARG A 330 11.15 34.34 -41.37
N ASP A 331 10.06 34.71 -42.01
CA ASP A 331 8.74 34.12 -41.74
C ASP A 331 8.56 32.83 -42.56
N LYS A 332 8.53 31.67 -41.87
CA LYS A 332 8.21 30.36 -42.50
C LYS A 332 6.70 30.17 -42.56
N LYS A 333 6.11 30.14 -43.76
CA LYS A 333 4.68 29.85 -43.96
C LYS A 333 4.37 28.34 -43.96
N LYS A 334 3.27 27.95 -43.33
CA LYS A 334 2.44 26.79 -43.72
C LYS A 334 1.12 27.29 -44.37
N PRO A 335 0.42 26.47 -45.16
CA PRO A 335 -0.73 26.90 -45.96
C PRO A 335 -2.09 26.67 -45.26
N GLY A 336 -3.15 27.34 -45.73
CA GLY A 336 -4.54 27.07 -45.33
C GLY A 336 -5.48 28.26 -45.54
N ASP A 337 -6.01 28.39 -46.77
CA ASP A 337 -7.13 29.24 -47.22
C ASP A 337 -7.18 30.74 -46.82
N GLY A 338 -8.14 31.46 -47.38
CA GLY A 338 -8.24 32.93 -47.28
C GLY A 338 -9.67 33.44 -47.17
N VAL A 339 -9.79 34.67 -46.68
CA VAL A 339 -11.05 35.43 -46.60
C VAL A 339 -10.92 36.67 -47.49
N THR A 340 -12.02 37.05 -48.15
CA THR A 340 -12.09 38.13 -49.15
C THR A 340 -12.17 39.54 -48.55
N LEU A 341 -12.02 40.54 -49.41
CA LEU A 341 -11.67 41.93 -49.10
C LEU A 341 -12.87 42.91 -49.21
N THR A 342 -12.66 44.16 -48.78
CA THR A 342 -13.51 45.37 -48.91
C THR A 342 -14.66 45.52 -47.89
N GLY A 343 -15.13 46.73 -47.54
CA GLY A 343 -14.91 48.05 -48.16
C GLY A 343 -14.74 49.26 -47.21
N ILE A 344 -15.02 50.47 -47.72
CA ILE A 344 -14.48 51.76 -47.22
C ILE A 344 -15.62 52.80 -47.05
N SER A 345 -15.63 53.62 -45.96
CA SER A 345 -15.79 55.12 -46.01
C SER A 345 -16.18 55.82 -44.69
N GLN A 346 -15.52 56.98 -44.45
CA GLN A 346 -16.01 58.26 -43.88
C GLN A 346 -16.70 58.39 -42.50
N THR A 347 -15.87 58.79 -41.50
CA THR A 347 -15.94 60.03 -40.67
C THR A 347 -17.27 60.73 -40.34
N GLY A 348 -17.41 61.15 -39.06
CA GLY A 348 -18.15 62.35 -38.67
C GLY A 348 -18.15 62.68 -37.17
N GLU A 349 -17.44 63.75 -36.76
CA GLU A 349 -17.61 64.60 -35.54
C GLU A 349 -17.67 63.93 -34.13
N GLN A 350 -17.31 64.52 -32.99
CA GLN A 350 -16.64 65.77 -32.55
C GLN A 350 -16.05 65.48 -31.12
N ALA A 351 -15.26 66.28 -30.40
CA ALA A 351 -14.75 67.64 -30.56
C ALA A 351 -13.29 67.77 -30.04
N ALA A 352 -13.03 68.61 -29.02
CA ALA A 352 -11.72 68.89 -28.39
C ALA A 352 -11.96 69.49 -26.95
N LYS A 353 -10.99 69.82 -26.07
CA LYS A 353 -9.59 70.28 -26.23
C LYS A 353 -8.73 70.04 -24.95
N SER A 354 -7.39 70.05 -25.13
CA SER A 354 -6.31 70.59 -24.24
C SER A 354 -6.18 70.20 -22.75
N SER A 355 -5.00 70.07 -22.12
CA SER A 355 -3.56 69.95 -22.49
C SER A 355 -2.75 69.71 -21.16
N SER A 356 -1.43 69.83 -20.92
CA SER A 356 -0.18 70.20 -21.65
C SER A 356 1.05 69.90 -20.76
N SER A 357 2.25 69.70 -21.34
CA SER A 357 3.60 69.66 -20.69
C SER A 357 3.91 68.39 -19.83
N LEU A 358 5.08 67.72 -19.83
CA LEU A 358 6.52 68.05 -20.00
C LEU A 358 7.15 68.84 -18.82
N THR A 359 8.32 68.52 -18.20
CA THR A 359 9.13 67.28 -18.00
C THR A 359 10.22 67.56 -16.91
N VAL A 360 10.98 66.54 -16.42
CA VAL A 360 12.36 66.57 -15.80
C VAL A 360 12.59 67.30 -14.43
N PRO A 361 13.72 67.12 -13.69
CA PRO A 361 14.37 65.84 -13.28
C PRO A 361 15.12 65.81 -11.89
N ASN A 362 15.64 64.61 -11.53
CA ASN A 362 16.94 64.29 -10.88
C ASN A 362 17.21 64.51 -9.36
N SER A 363 18.18 63.72 -8.86
CA SER A 363 19.08 63.96 -7.69
C SER A 363 18.52 63.85 -6.25
N THR A 364 19.20 63.31 -5.22
CA THR A 364 20.52 62.62 -5.08
C THR A 364 20.71 61.93 -3.70
N GLU A 365 21.53 60.85 -3.64
CA GLU A 365 22.46 60.47 -2.53
C GLU A 365 21.91 59.96 -1.15
N GLN A 366 22.62 59.17 -0.30
CA GLN A 366 23.92 58.45 -0.36
C GLN A 366 23.99 57.28 0.69
N VAL A 367 24.91 56.29 0.50
CA VAL A 367 25.73 55.46 1.46
C VAL A 367 25.11 55.00 2.81
N GLY A 368 25.25 53.76 3.32
CA GLY A 368 26.08 52.55 3.07
C GLY A 368 26.00 51.61 4.32
N SER A 369 26.75 50.53 4.59
CA SER A 369 27.77 49.70 3.89
C SER A 369 28.03 48.38 4.67
N ASN A 370 28.60 47.34 4.04
CA ASN A 370 29.20 46.12 4.66
C ASN A 370 30.62 46.43 5.22
N PRO A 371 31.31 45.61 6.08
CA PRO A 371 31.32 44.12 6.12
C PRO A 371 31.56 43.40 7.49
N PHE A 372 31.73 42.06 7.43
CA PHE A 372 32.48 41.14 8.33
C PHE A 372 32.03 40.92 9.80
N GLU A 373 31.76 39.66 10.15
CA GLU A 373 32.36 38.89 11.26
C GLU A 373 32.11 37.37 11.04
N GLU A 374 32.88 36.51 11.71
CA GLU A 374 32.96 35.04 11.51
C GLU A 374 32.52 34.27 12.80
N ASP A 375 32.94 33.00 12.95
CA ASP A 375 32.91 32.15 14.17
C ASP A 375 31.59 31.41 14.54
N ASP A 376 31.40 30.21 13.96
CA ASP A 376 31.54 28.87 14.59
C ASP A 376 30.72 28.36 15.83
N ASP A 377 30.52 27.04 15.78
CA ASP A 377 30.41 25.99 16.84
C ASP A 377 29.17 25.77 17.77
N GLU A 378 28.51 24.63 17.47
CA GLU A 378 28.26 23.42 18.30
C GLU A 378 27.49 23.40 19.66
N GLU A 379 26.46 22.55 19.65
CA GLU A 379 26.11 21.47 20.61
C GLU A 379 25.39 21.67 21.97
N GLU A 380 24.77 20.54 22.36
CA GLU A 380 24.29 20.06 23.66
C GLU A 380 23.05 20.64 24.34
N ALA A 381 22.31 19.72 24.97
CA ALA A 381 21.18 19.94 25.88
C ALA A 381 21.62 19.48 27.30
N PRO A 382 20.82 18.76 28.11
CA PRO A 382 19.41 18.91 28.48
C PRO A 382 19.24 19.18 30.01
N THR A 383 18.00 19.32 30.50
CA THR A 383 17.61 19.05 31.91
C THR A 383 16.07 18.99 31.97
N GLU A 384 15.48 17.81 32.17
CA GLU A 384 15.08 17.20 33.46
C GLU A 384 13.70 17.63 34.01
N ARG A 385 13.04 16.65 34.64
CA ARG A 385 11.72 16.68 35.29
C ARG A 385 11.91 17.14 36.79
N PRO A 386 10.96 17.11 37.76
CA PRO A 386 9.71 16.34 37.75
C PRO A 386 8.49 16.77 38.63
N ASN A 387 7.47 15.90 38.59
CA ASN A 387 6.63 15.45 39.72
C ASN A 387 5.51 16.36 40.29
N SER A 388 4.25 15.93 40.16
CA SER A 388 3.47 15.40 41.32
C SER A 388 2.03 14.97 40.99
N SER A 389 1.59 13.90 41.65
CA SER A 389 0.19 13.43 41.83
C SER A 389 -0.38 14.04 43.16
N PRO A 390 -1.56 13.69 43.75
CA PRO A 390 -2.46 12.54 43.47
C PRO A 390 -4.00 12.69 43.74
N VAL A 391 -4.73 11.59 43.51
CA VAL A 391 -5.93 11.08 44.26
C VAL A 391 -7.25 11.89 44.26
N ASN A 392 -8.33 11.21 43.84
CA ASN A 392 -9.51 11.00 44.70
C ASN A 392 -10.33 9.75 44.31
N VAL A 393 -11.28 9.34 45.17
CA VAL A 393 -11.93 8.01 45.18
C VAL A 393 -13.44 8.11 45.40
N VAL A 394 -14.25 7.32 44.66
CA VAL A 394 -15.52 6.62 45.02
C VAL A 394 -15.88 5.76 43.77
N LYS A 395 -16.25 4.47 43.76
CA LYS A 395 -17.08 3.51 44.55
C LYS A 395 -18.55 3.38 44.11
N GLU A 396 -19.07 2.15 44.24
CA GLU A 396 -20.47 1.68 44.02
C GLU A 396 -20.99 1.64 42.57
N GLU A 397 -21.90 0.72 42.18
CA GLU A 397 -22.01 -0.70 42.57
C GLU A 397 -22.75 -1.53 41.47
N VAL A 398 -22.88 -2.84 41.69
CA VAL A 398 -23.33 -3.84 40.70
C VAL A 398 -24.85 -3.79 40.44
N LYS A 399 -25.26 -3.97 39.17
CA LYS A 399 -26.50 -4.71 38.90
C LYS A 399 -26.47 -5.57 37.64
N THR A 400 -26.82 -6.84 37.81
CA THR A 400 -26.89 -7.86 36.76
C THR A 400 -28.33 -8.10 36.30
N THR A 401 -28.53 -8.33 35.00
CA THR A 401 -29.65 -9.13 34.47
C THR A 401 -29.22 -9.88 33.22
N SER A 402 -29.48 -11.18 33.18
CA SER A 402 -29.17 -12.11 32.09
C SER A 402 -30.43 -12.54 31.32
N SER A 403 -30.31 -12.68 30.00
CA SER A 403 -30.99 -13.68 29.12
C SER A 403 -30.58 -13.36 27.67
N ALA A 404 -29.89 -14.19 26.87
CA ALA A 404 -29.85 -15.65 26.67
C ALA A 404 -30.92 -16.20 25.69
N GLU A 405 -30.43 -16.79 24.59
CA GLU A 405 -31.15 -17.64 23.60
C GLU A 405 -32.16 -16.93 22.67
N LYS A 406 -32.40 -17.36 21.41
CA LYS A 406 -31.83 -18.47 20.61
C LYS A 406 -31.96 -18.25 19.08
N THR A 407 -31.07 -18.91 18.34
CA THR A 407 -31.13 -19.41 16.94
C THR A 407 -32.44 -19.28 16.14
N GLN A 408 -32.32 -18.95 14.84
CA GLN A 408 -32.65 -19.91 13.76
C GLN A 408 -31.82 -19.64 12.49
N GLU A 409 -31.94 -20.50 11.47
CA GLU A 409 -31.01 -20.71 10.36
C GLU A 409 -31.80 -21.10 9.07
N TRP A 410 -31.12 -21.21 7.92
CA TRP A 410 -31.59 -21.64 6.58
C TRP A 410 -32.30 -20.55 5.74
N SER A 411 -32.28 -20.50 4.40
CA SER A 411 -31.41 -20.99 3.30
C SER A 411 -32.29 -21.12 2.05
N ASP A 412 -31.94 -20.52 0.91
CA ASP A 412 -32.12 -21.12 -0.43
C ASP A 412 -31.36 -20.32 -1.53
N GLU A 413 -31.19 -20.93 -2.71
CA GLU A 413 -30.18 -20.56 -3.72
C GLU A 413 -30.72 -19.89 -5.02
N GLU A 414 -29.78 -19.48 -5.89
CA GLU A 414 -29.84 -19.14 -7.34
C GLU A 414 -31.19 -18.80 -8.03
N ALA A 415 -31.30 -17.79 -8.91
CA ALA A 415 -30.50 -17.65 -10.14
C ALA A 415 -30.84 -16.34 -10.90
N GLY A 416 -29.95 -15.88 -11.80
CA GLY A 416 -30.32 -14.99 -12.91
C GLY A 416 -29.44 -13.75 -13.13
N ASN A 417 -28.44 -13.86 -14.01
CA ASN A 417 -27.71 -12.73 -14.61
C ASN A 417 -27.72 -12.91 -16.14
N PRO A 418 -28.10 -11.87 -16.91
CA PRO A 418 -27.25 -11.52 -18.04
C PRO A 418 -27.16 -10.00 -18.32
N PHE A 419 -26.06 -9.40 -17.83
CA PHE A 419 -25.11 -8.58 -18.61
C PHE A 419 -25.61 -7.27 -19.27
N ALA A 420 -25.30 -6.13 -18.63
CA ALA A 420 -24.93 -4.88 -19.30
C ALA A 420 -24.10 -3.95 -18.36
N THR A 421 -22.85 -3.67 -18.77
CA THR A 421 -22.08 -2.40 -18.69
C THR A 421 -22.68 -1.19 -17.92
N ASP A 422 -21.92 -0.35 -17.19
CA ASP A 422 -20.44 -0.26 -17.10
C ASP A 422 -19.91 0.52 -15.86
N THR A 423 -18.61 0.32 -15.57
CA THR A 423 -17.66 1.19 -14.85
C THR A 423 -18.07 1.98 -13.59
N ASN A 424 -17.60 1.52 -12.41
CA ASN A 424 -16.79 2.35 -11.50
C ASN A 424 -15.97 1.46 -10.54
N GLY A 425 -14.76 1.87 -10.14
CA GLY A 425 -13.93 1.06 -9.22
C GLY A 425 -12.42 1.32 -9.28
N ASN A 426 -11.97 2.40 -8.63
CA ASN A 426 -10.56 2.65 -8.34
C ASN A 426 -10.45 3.11 -6.88
N GLY A 427 -9.95 2.24 -5.99
CA GLY A 427 -9.79 2.49 -4.56
C GLY A 427 -8.81 1.48 -3.96
N ASN A 428 -8.03 1.91 -2.97
CA ASN A 428 -6.83 1.20 -2.50
C ASN A 428 -7.16 0.16 -1.41
N PRO A 429 -6.47 -1.00 -1.34
CA PRO A 429 -6.68 -2.00 -0.29
C PRO A 429 -5.75 -1.79 0.93
N PHE A 430 -5.41 -0.54 1.27
CA PHE A 430 -4.38 -0.22 2.27
C PHE A 430 -4.84 0.83 3.30
N GLU A 431 -6.03 0.65 3.85
CA GLU A 431 -6.51 1.40 5.04
C GLU A 431 -7.28 0.46 6.00
N GLU A 432 -6.57 -0.51 6.58
CA GLU A 432 -7.00 -1.25 7.78
C GLU A 432 -5.88 -1.21 8.84
N GLU A 433 -5.77 -0.07 9.52
CA GLU A 433 -5.07 0.08 10.82
C GLU A 433 -6.14 0.23 11.94
N PRO A 434 -5.79 0.07 13.24
CA PRO A 434 -6.29 -1.05 14.00
C PRO A 434 -7.54 -0.71 14.80
N SER A 435 -8.31 -1.76 15.14
CA SER A 435 -9.49 -1.67 16.02
C SER A 435 -9.11 -1.41 17.50
N THR A 436 -8.64 -0.20 17.76
CA THR A 436 -8.72 0.41 19.10
C THR A 436 -10.20 0.64 19.48
N PRO A 437 -10.53 0.63 20.79
CA PRO A 437 -11.91 0.86 21.25
C PRO A 437 -12.27 2.36 21.17
N GLY A 438 -12.42 2.87 19.94
CA GLY A 438 -12.60 4.29 19.64
C GLY A 438 -13.85 4.90 20.27
N ILE A 439 -13.67 6.09 20.83
CA ILE A 439 -14.75 6.96 21.31
C ILE A 439 -15.68 7.27 20.13
N SER A 440 -16.98 7.02 20.31
CA SER A 440 -18.03 7.28 19.31
C SER A 440 -19.03 8.29 19.86
N VAL A 441 -18.69 9.57 19.75
CA VAL A 441 -19.48 10.70 20.26
C VAL A 441 -20.10 11.46 19.09
N ALA A 442 -21.38 11.80 19.21
CA ALA A 442 -22.04 12.66 18.23
C ALA A 442 -21.54 14.10 18.42
N VAL A 443 -21.11 14.74 17.32
CA VAL A 443 -20.66 16.13 17.30
C VAL A 443 -21.45 16.93 16.28
N ARG A 444 -21.65 18.22 16.55
CA ARG A 444 -22.32 19.17 15.65
C ARG A 444 -21.34 20.28 15.26
N ALA A 445 -21.25 20.57 13.97
CA ALA A 445 -20.47 21.66 13.44
C ALA A 445 -21.01 23.03 13.90
N LEU A 446 -20.11 23.86 14.45
CA LEU A 446 -20.38 25.25 14.83
C LEU A 446 -20.20 26.22 13.65
N TYR A 447 -19.34 25.86 12.70
CA TYR A 447 -18.96 26.68 11.55
C TYR A 447 -18.89 25.84 10.28
N ASP A 448 -18.95 26.49 9.11
CA ASP A 448 -18.63 25.86 7.83
C ASP A 448 -17.13 25.55 7.75
N TYR A 449 -16.78 24.37 7.25
CA TYR A 449 -15.41 23.93 6.99
C TYR A 449 -15.29 23.30 5.59
N GLU A 450 -14.25 23.68 4.85
CA GLU A 450 -13.94 23.19 3.51
C GLU A 450 -12.49 22.67 3.55
N GLY A 451 -12.34 21.35 3.41
CA GLY A 451 -11.07 20.65 3.58
C GLY A 451 -10.07 21.01 2.48
N GLN A 452 -8.80 21.20 2.86
CA GLN A 452 -7.75 21.63 1.93
C GLN A 452 -6.96 20.44 1.36
N GLU A 453 -6.72 19.41 2.17
CA GLU A 453 -6.08 18.15 1.78
C GLU A 453 -7.10 16.99 1.63
N GLN A 454 -6.67 15.84 1.09
CA GLN A 454 -7.59 14.77 0.64
C GLN A 454 -8.15 13.90 1.77
N ASP A 455 -7.52 13.97 2.94
CA ASP A 455 -7.88 13.32 4.20
C ASP A 455 -8.73 14.21 5.11
N GLU A 456 -8.98 15.47 4.75
CA GLU A 456 -9.87 16.39 5.48
C GLU A 456 -11.35 16.20 5.12
N LEU A 457 -12.23 16.38 6.10
CA LEU A 457 -13.68 16.46 5.88
C LEU A 457 -14.10 17.85 5.40
N SER A 458 -15.27 17.94 4.76
CA SER A 458 -15.95 19.21 4.46
C SER A 458 -17.40 19.14 4.96
N PHE A 459 -17.86 20.17 5.67
CA PHE A 459 -19.16 20.19 6.35
C PHE A 459 -19.66 21.63 6.57
N LYS A 460 -20.94 21.80 6.92
CA LYS A 460 -21.56 23.10 7.18
C LYS A 460 -22.00 23.27 8.62
N ALA A 461 -22.10 24.51 9.08
CA ALA A 461 -22.59 24.86 10.41
C ALA A 461 -23.98 24.26 10.63
N GLY A 462 -24.12 23.45 11.69
CA GLY A 462 -25.33 22.70 12.01
C GLY A 462 -25.34 21.23 11.52
N ASP A 463 -24.41 20.80 10.69
CA ASP A 463 -24.26 19.38 10.35
C ASP A 463 -23.83 18.57 11.58
N GLU A 464 -24.36 17.36 11.72
CA GLU A 464 -24.00 16.44 12.81
C GLU A 464 -23.33 15.19 12.25
N PHE A 465 -22.25 14.76 12.87
CA PHE A 465 -21.45 13.60 12.48
C PHE A 465 -20.83 12.92 13.70
N THR A 466 -20.14 11.79 13.50
CA THR A 466 -19.57 11.01 14.62
C THR A 466 -18.08 11.30 14.76
N LYS A 467 -17.63 11.78 15.91
CA LYS A 467 -16.21 11.77 16.30
C LYS A 467 -15.78 10.32 16.53
N THR A 468 -14.67 9.90 15.92
CA THR A 468 -14.18 8.50 15.98
C THR A 468 -12.74 8.38 16.49
N GLY A 469 -12.01 9.49 16.59
CA GLY A 469 -10.68 9.59 17.20
C GLY A 469 -10.66 10.63 18.33
N GLU A 470 -9.59 10.61 19.13
CA GLU A 470 -9.28 11.70 20.08
C GLU A 470 -8.74 12.94 19.34
N GLU A 471 -8.33 13.96 20.10
CA GLU A 471 -7.67 15.16 19.57
C GLU A 471 -6.15 14.94 19.56
N ASP A 472 -5.48 15.26 18.45
CA ASP A 472 -4.02 15.14 18.32
C ASP A 472 -3.28 16.37 18.89
N ASP A 473 -1.94 16.30 18.95
CA ASP A 473 -1.09 17.40 19.43
C ASP A 473 -1.18 18.70 18.59
N GLN A 474 -1.93 18.69 17.48
CA GLN A 474 -2.15 19.82 16.58
C GLN A 474 -3.60 20.33 16.61
N GLY A 475 -4.49 19.73 17.39
CA GLY A 475 -5.90 20.14 17.53
C GLY A 475 -6.87 19.54 16.50
N TRP A 476 -6.50 18.44 15.84
CA TRP A 476 -7.34 17.74 14.87
C TRP A 476 -7.97 16.48 15.47
N CYS A 477 -9.19 16.16 15.02
CA CYS A 477 -9.89 14.92 15.35
C CYS A 477 -10.27 14.16 14.08
N THR A 478 -10.33 12.82 14.18
CA THR A 478 -10.96 11.99 13.13
C THR A 478 -12.47 11.94 13.32
N GLY A 479 -13.23 12.13 12.24
CA GLY A 479 -14.69 12.06 12.22
C GLY A 479 -15.24 11.22 11.07
N ARG A 480 -16.54 10.89 11.14
CA ARG A 480 -17.30 10.17 10.11
C ARG A 480 -18.64 10.86 9.83
N LEU A 481 -18.81 11.34 8.60
CA LEU A 481 -20.04 11.97 8.11
C LEU A 481 -21.19 10.97 7.90
N LYS A 482 -22.41 11.48 7.75
CA LYS A 482 -23.65 10.69 7.61
C LYS A 482 -23.75 9.91 6.27
N ASP A 483 -22.93 10.25 5.28
CA ASP A 483 -22.77 9.51 4.02
C ASP A 483 -21.73 8.37 4.09
N GLY A 484 -20.94 8.33 5.17
CA GLY A 484 -19.88 7.36 5.40
C GLY A 484 -18.46 7.87 5.14
N GLN A 485 -18.25 9.11 4.66
CA GLN A 485 -16.91 9.69 4.51
C GLN A 485 -16.23 9.80 5.89
N VAL A 486 -14.95 9.42 5.95
CA VAL A 486 -14.09 9.54 7.14
C VAL A 486 -12.95 10.49 6.80
N GLY A 487 -12.51 11.28 7.78
CA GLY A 487 -11.39 12.22 7.62
C GLY A 487 -11.12 13.05 8.86
N LEU A 488 -10.14 13.94 8.75
CA LEU A 488 -9.73 14.89 9.79
C LEU A 488 -10.59 16.16 9.77
N TYR A 489 -10.76 16.78 10.95
CA TYR A 489 -11.35 18.10 11.11
C TYR A 489 -10.77 18.81 12.33
N PRO A 490 -10.74 20.16 12.38
CA PRO A 490 -10.28 20.89 13.57
C PRO A 490 -11.26 20.72 14.74
N ALA A 491 -10.77 20.29 15.90
CA ALA A 491 -11.61 19.95 17.06
C ALA A 491 -12.45 21.15 17.55
N ASN A 492 -11.95 22.37 17.39
CA ASN A 492 -12.62 23.61 17.77
C ASN A 492 -13.73 24.08 16.79
N TYR A 493 -13.98 23.35 15.69
CA TYR A 493 -15.07 23.64 14.75
C TYR A 493 -16.38 22.92 15.10
N VAL A 494 -16.42 22.11 16.17
CA VAL A 494 -17.60 21.35 16.61
C VAL A 494 -17.91 21.52 18.10
N GLU A 495 -19.13 21.11 18.49
CA GLU A 495 -19.53 20.86 19.88
C GLU A 495 -20.01 19.40 20.03
N GLU A 496 -19.81 18.80 21.21
CA GLU A 496 -20.36 17.46 21.51
C GLU A 496 -21.86 17.53 21.81
N VAL A 497 -22.63 16.62 21.22
CA VAL A 497 -24.09 16.51 21.38
C VAL A 497 -24.40 15.44 22.43
N GLN A 498 -24.92 15.87 23.59
CA GLN A 498 -25.39 15.01 24.69
C GLN A 498 -26.80 14.46 24.48
#